data_AF-A0A6V8LDB2-F1
#
_entry.id   AF-A0A6V8LDB2-F1
#
_cell.length_a   1.000
_cell.length_b   1.000
_cell.length_c   1.000
_cell.angle_alpha   90.00
_cell.angle_beta   90.00
_cell.angle_gamma   90.00
#
_symmetry.space_group_name_H-M   'P 1'
#
loop_
_entity.id
_entity.type
_entity.pdbx_description
1 polymer ?
#
loop_
_entity_poly.entity_id
_entity_poly.type
_entity_poly.pdbx_seq_one_letter_code
_entity_poly.pdbx_strand_id
1 'polypeptide(L)'
;MTAAVAFDAATSTWTLTTPSTSYAFRRSEGSLWHVHWGPRLAPEQLAGLPLRSRSHGDVFGEELPGEGGERFGPPSLRVAFADGVRAVEWDYVDHTIDGGHLTVRLADRHYPLEVELHYRVYDDSDVIERWSALRHTGDADPIVVDIADSASWTLPARPDYRLSYVAGSGAPSSSCGGCPSCPAGRPCSPAGVASPGTRATRG
;
A
#
# COMPACT_ATOMS: atom_id res chain seq x y z
N MET A 1 6.25 -3.55 26.85
CA MET A 1 5.47 -2.34 26.52
C MET A 1 4.34 -2.79 25.62
N THR A 2 3.14 -2.27 25.83
CA THR A 2 1.89 -2.69 25.15
C THR A 2 1.83 -2.12 23.73
N ALA A 3 1.22 -2.87 22.81
CA ALA A 3 0.85 -2.37 21.51
C ALA A 3 -0.31 -1.37 21.64
N ALA A 4 -0.33 -0.36 20.79
CA ALA A 4 -1.31 0.70 20.90
C ALA A 4 -1.57 1.36 19.55
N VAL A 5 -2.80 1.82 19.37
CA VAL A 5 -3.16 2.70 18.26
C VAL A 5 -3.61 4.04 18.83
N ALA A 6 -3.09 5.13 18.27
CA ALA A 6 -3.39 6.48 18.69
C ALA A 6 -3.65 7.38 17.49
N PHE A 7 -4.50 8.39 17.69
CA PHE A 7 -4.75 9.46 16.72
C PHE A 7 -4.43 10.81 17.36
N ASP A 8 -3.57 11.58 16.72
CA ASP A 8 -3.32 12.97 17.06
C ASP A 8 -4.11 13.89 16.13
N ALA A 9 -5.14 14.54 16.69
CA ALA A 9 -6.01 15.45 15.96
C ALA A 9 -5.29 16.72 15.49
N ALA A 10 -4.25 17.19 16.19
CA ALA A 10 -3.54 18.41 15.84
C ALA A 10 -2.76 18.26 14.54
N THR A 11 -2.20 17.08 14.31
CA THR A 11 -1.44 16.75 13.09
C THR A 11 -2.21 15.88 12.11
N SER A 12 -3.40 15.41 12.48
CA SER A 12 -4.16 14.37 11.76
C SER A 12 -3.32 13.12 11.47
N THR A 13 -2.52 12.69 12.45
CA THR A 13 -1.61 11.54 12.33
C THR A 13 -2.13 10.36 13.13
N TRP A 14 -2.21 9.19 12.51
CA TRP A 14 -2.39 7.92 13.20
C TRP A 14 -1.03 7.27 13.45
N THR A 15 -0.86 6.71 14.64
CA THR A 15 0.33 5.95 15.02
C THR A 15 -0.09 4.60 15.56
N LEU A 16 0.44 3.54 14.95
CA LEU A 16 0.36 2.17 15.41
C LEU A 16 1.71 1.78 16.00
N THR A 17 1.67 1.27 17.20
CA THR A 17 2.86 1.00 18.00
C THR A 17 2.85 -0.46 18.37
N THR A 18 3.90 -1.19 18.00
CA THR A 18 4.15 -2.59 18.39
C THR A 18 5.30 -2.62 19.42
N PRO A 19 5.64 -3.76 20.06
CA PRO A 19 6.70 -3.80 21.07
C PRO A 19 7.99 -3.04 20.74
N SER A 20 8.50 -3.16 19.50
CA SER A 20 9.74 -2.52 19.05
C SER A 20 9.59 -1.54 17.88
N THR A 21 8.45 -1.52 17.18
CA THR A 21 8.26 -0.70 15.98
C THR A 21 7.13 0.33 16.12
N SER A 22 7.15 1.33 15.23
CA SER A 22 6.03 2.24 15.02
C SER A 22 5.74 2.37 13.53
N TYR A 23 4.46 2.41 13.19
CA TYR A 23 3.92 2.71 11.87
C TYR A 23 3.05 3.95 11.98
N ALA A 24 3.25 4.93 11.10
CA ALA A 24 2.49 6.16 11.13
C ALA A 24 2.08 6.59 9.73
N PHE A 25 0.89 7.15 9.64
CA PHE A 25 0.37 7.80 8.45
C PHE A 25 -0.46 9.02 8.84
N ARG A 26 -0.60 9.97 7.91
CA ARG A 26 -1.21 11.27 8.14
C ARG A 26 -2.24 11.58 7.08
N ARG A 27 -3.37 12.16 7.47
CA ARG A 27 -4.33 12.70 6.51
C ARG A 27 -3.84 14.04 5.99
N SER A 28 -3.79 14.17 4.67
CA SER A 28 -3.48 15.42 3.98
C SER A 28 -4.14 15.42 2.61
N GLU A 29 -4.72 16.55 2.19
CA GLU A 29 -5.32 16.73 0.86
C GLU A 29 -6.37 15.64 0.51
N GLY A 30 -7.25 15.30 1.46
CA GLY A 30 -8.32 14.30 1.27
C GLY A 30 -7.85 12.84 1.28
N SER A 31 -6.54 12.58 1.22
CA SER A 31 -5.97 11.23 1.20
C SER A 31 -5.15 10.92 2.46
N LEU A 32 -4.77 9.66 2.62
CA LEU A 32 -3.93 9.17 3.71
C LEU A 32 -2.53 8.90 3.20
N TRP A 33 -1.54 9.49 3.86
CA TRP A 33 -0.14 9.47 3.46
C TRP A 33 0.72 8.77 4.50
N HIS A 34 1.45 7.76 4.07
CA HIS A 34 2.48 7.09 4.83
C HIS A 34 3.52 8.09 5.35
N VAL A 35 3.87 7.98 6.63
CA VAL A 35 4.88 8.83 7.30
C VAL A 35 6.11 8.01 7.67
N HIS A 36 5.91 6.85 8.30
CA HIS A 36 7.00 6.06 8.87
C HIS A 36 6.60 4.60 9.05
N TRP A 37 7.56 3.70 8.85
CA TRP A 37 7.53 2.35 9.41
C TRP A 37 8.96 1.93 9.76
N GLY A 38 9.19 1.59 11.02
CA GLY A 38 10.51 1.19 11.49
C GLY A 38 10.62 1.22 13.01
N PRO A 39 11.83 1.46 13.57
CA PRO A 39 12.02 1.57 15.01
C PRO A 39 11.02 2.52 15.65
N ARG A 40 10.60 2.19 16.86
CA ARG A 40 9.65 2.98 17.64
C ARG A 40 10.15 4.42 17.79
N LEU A 41 9.31 5.37 17.38
CA LEU A 41 9.53 6.79 17.56
C LEU A 41 8.51 7.36 18.55
N ALA A 42 8.91 8.43 19.26
CA ALA A 42 7.99 9.20 20.08
C ALA A 42 7.01 9.99 19.18
N PRO A 43 5.77 10.25 19.64
CA PRO A 43 4.76 10.99 18.87
C PRO A 43 5.27 12.33 18.32
N GLU A 44 6.09 13.06 19.09
CA GLU A 44 6.64 14.36 18.70
C GLU A 44 7.63 14.23 17.54
N GLN A 45 8.37 13.12 17.49
CA GLN A 45 9.27 12.83 16.38
C GLN A 45 8.49 12.53 15.10
N LEU A 46 7.41 11.75 15.21
CA LEU A 46 6.53 11.43 14.09
C LEU A 46 5.81 12.68 13.55
N ALA A 47 5.34 13.55 14.44
CA ALA A 47 4.73 14.83 14.10
C ALA A 47 5.68 15.71 13.26
N GLY A 48 6.97 15.72 13.59
CA GLY A 48 7.99 16.48 12.87
C GLY A 48 8.43 15.90 11.52
N LEU A 49 8.06 14.66 11.19
CA LEU A 49 8.46 14.05 9.92
C LEU A 49 7.69 14.68 8.74
N PRO A 50 8.39 15.04 7.65
CA PRO A 50 7.75 15.59 6.47
C PRO A 50 6.94 14.51 5.75
N LEU A 51 5.78 14.89 5.20
CA LEU A 51 5.12 14.05 4.22
C LEU A 51 5.97 14.04 2.95
N ARG A 52 6.35 12.84 2.52
CA ARG A 52 6.96 12.64 1.21
C ARG A 52 5.84 12.72 0.18
N SER A 53 5.42 13.95 -0.11
CA SER A 53 4.39 14.24 -1.10
C SER A 53 5.00 14.40 -2.50
N ARG A 54 4.11 14.52 -3.47
CA ARG A 54 4.34 14.51 -4.93
C ARG A 54 5.40 15.51 -5.43
N SER A 55 5.72 16.55 -4.65
CA SER A 55 6.70 17.59 -5.00
C SER A 55 8.18 17.15 -5.00
N HIS A 56 8.49 15.93 -4.56
CA HIS A 56 9.87 15.43 -4.44
C HIS A 56 10.37 14.60 -5.63
N GLY A 57 9.68 14.65 -6.78
CA GLY A 57 10.19 14.15 -8.06
C GLY A 57 10.18 12.64 -8.26
N ASP A 58 10.11 11.84 -7.19
CA ASP A 58 10.06 10.37 -7.25
C ASP A 58 9.22 9.79 -6.10
N VAL A 59 8.09 9.18 -6.47
CA VAL A 59 7.30 8.15 -5.74
C VAL A 59 6.23 8.60 -4.72
N PHE A 60 5.05 7.98 -4.95
CA PHE A 60 3.88 7.69 -4.12
C PHE A 60 4.13 7.61 -2.62
N GLY A 61 3.15 8.01 -1.81
CA GLY A 61 3.18 7.79 -0.37
C GLY A 61 1.80 7.48 0.18
N GLU A 62 0.81 7.25 -0.67
CA GLU A 62 -0.54 7.04 -0.21
C GLU A 62 -0.74 5.62 0.34
N GLU A 63 -1.55 5.52 1.38
CA GLU A 63 -1.88 4.24 2.04
C GLU A 63 -2.74 3.33 1.16
N LEU A 64 -3.49 3.90 0.21
CA LEU A 64 -4.26 3.19 -0.81
C LEU A 64 -4.27 3.99 -2.12
N PRO A 65 -3.22 3.88 -2.96
CA PRO A 65 -3.16 4.60 -4.22
C PRO A 65 -4.20 4.07 -5.21
N GLY A 66 -5.08 4.95 -5.68
CA GLY A 66 -6.04 4.65 -6.76
C GLY A 66 -5.56 5.07 -8.16
N GLU A 67 -6.40 4.90 -9.18
CA GLU A 67 -6.19 5.53 -10.49
C GLU A 67 -6.75 6.96 -10.53
N GLY A 68 -6.25 7.78 -11.46
CA GLY A 68 -6.68 9.17 -11.62
C GLY A 68 -5.82 10.20 -10.88
N GLY A 69 -6.07 11.48 -11.14
CA GLY A 69 -5.25 12.59 -10.62
C GLY A 69 -3.79 12.52 -11.07
N GLU A 70 -2.89 13.08 -10.27
CA GLU A 70 -1.44 13.11 -10.54
C GLU A 70 -0.73 11.84 -10.02
N ARG A 71 -1.31 10.67 -10.28
CA ARG A 71 -0.78 9.36 -9.85
C ARG A 71 -0.25 8.61 -11.07
N PHE A 72 1.07 8.51 -11.18
CA PHE A 72 1.74 7.90 -12.35
C PHE A 72 2.32 6.49 -12.10
N GLY A 73 1.98 5.87 -10.98
CA GLY A 73 2.55 4.61 -10.52
C GLY A 73 1.54 3.49 -10.45
N PRO A 74 1.96 2.28 -10.04
CA PRO A 74 1.04 1.16 -9.89
C PRO A 74 -0.03 1.50 -8.84
N PRO A 75 -1.33 1.39 -9.18
CA PRO A 75 -2.39 1.55 -8.19
C PRO A 75 -2.49 0.29 -7.32
N SER A 76 -2.94 0.49 -6.09
CA SER A 76 -3.37 -0.57 -5.18
C SER A 76 -4.88 -0.74 -5.15
N LEU A 77 -5.62 0.23 -5.69
CA LEU A 77 -7.02 0.06 -6.04
C LEU A 77 -7.24 0.46 -7.50
N ARG A 78 -7.74 -0.48 -8.30
CA ARG A 78 -8.24 -0.19 -9.65
C ARG A 78 -9.69 -0.64 -9.74
N VAL A 79 -10.56 0.30 -10.07
CA VAL A 79 -11.98 0.06 -10.31
C VAL A 79 -12.39 0.63 -11.66
N ALA A 80 -13.52 0.17 -12.18
CA ALA A 80 -14.19 0.77 -13.32
C ALA A 80 -15.68 0.98 -13.01
N PHE A 81 -16.13 2.22 -13.14
CA PHE A 81 -17.53 2.60 -13.01
C PHE A 81 -18.28 2.38 -14.34
N ALA A 82 -19.61 2.37 -14.30
CA ALA A 82 -20.44 2.03 -15.45
C ALA A 82 -20.32 3.01 -16.63
N ASP A 83 -19.93 4.25 -16.37
CA ASP A 83 -19.65 5.28 -17.38
C ASP A 83 -18.23 5.15 -18.01
N GLY A 84 -17.45 4.18 -17.56
CA GLY A 84 -16.08 3.93 -18.01
C GLY A 84 -15.00 4.73 -17.26
N VAL A 85 -15.37 5.57 -16.28
CA VAL A 85 -14.42 6.26 -15.43
C VAL A 85 -13.72 5.27 -14.51
N ARG A 86 -12.44 5.51 -14.26
CA ARG A 86 -11.58 4.69 -13.38
C ARG A 86 -10.92 5.50 -12.26
N ALA A 87 -11.05 6.82 -12.32
CA ALA A 87 -10.47 7.72 -11.35
C ALA A 87 -11.21 7.59 -10.01
N VAL A 88 -10.45 7.43 -8.93
CA VAL A 88 -10.99 7.45 -7.56
C VAL A 88 -10.37 8.60 -6.78
N GLU A 89 -11.22 9.33 -6.08
CA GLU A 89 -10.83 10.53 -5.35
C GLU A 89 -11.49 10.51 -3.97
N TRP A 90 -10.67 10.26 -2.96
CA TRP A 90 -11.12 10.02 -1.60
C TRP A 90 -11.43 11.31 -0.83
N ASP A 91 -12.50 11.22 -0.04
CA ASP A 91 -12.74 12.05 1.12
C ASP A 91 -12.73 11.19 2.38
N TYR A 92 -12.08 11.71 3.43
CA TYR A 92 -12.11 11.10 4.75
C TYR A 92 -13.51 11.24 5.37
N VAL A 93 -14.08 10.13 5.84
CA VAL A 93 -15.38 10.13 6.50
C VAL A 93 -15.21 10.11 8.02
N ASP A 94 -14.70 9.02 8.57
CA ASP A 94 -14.45 8.84 9.99
C ASP A 94 -13.37 7.78 10.26
N HIS A 95 -13.09 7.54 11.53
CA HIS A 95 -12.25 6.44 11.97
C HIS A 95 -12.73 5.91 13.32
N THR A 96 -12.46 4.64 13.58
CA THR A 96 -12.71 4.00 14.88
C THR A 96 -11.44 3.33 15.38
N ILE A 97 -11.14 3.49 16.67
CA ILE A 97 -10.07 2.78 17.36
C ILE A 97 -10.69 1.92 18.44
N ASP A 98 -10.48 0.61 18.36
CA ASP A 98 -10.89 -0.37 19.36
C ASP A 98 -9.69 -1.23 19.76
N GLY A 99 -9.11 -0.90 20.92
CA GLY A 99 -7.86 -1.52 21.39
C GLY A 99 -6.73 -1.40 20.38
N GLY A 100 -6.23 -2.55 19.91
CA GLY A 100 -5.16 -2.64 18.90
C GLY A 100 -5.64 -2.52 17.46
N HIS A 101 -6.91 -2.22 17.19
CA HIS A 101 -7.50 -2.18 15.85
C HIS A 101 -7.97 -0.77 15.49
N LEU A 102 -7.48 -0.25 14.37
CA LEU A 102 -7.93 0.97 13.72
C LEU A 102 -8.67 0.65 12.41
N THR A 103 -9.81 1.29 12.22
CA THR A 103 -10.52 1.34 10.93
C THR A 103 -10.61 2.80 10.51
N VAL A 104 -10.17 3.11 9.28
CA VAL A 104 -10.32 4.43 8.67
C VAL A 104 -11.24 4.30 7.46
N ARG A 105 -12.31 5.10 7.40
CA ARG A 105 -13.30 5.05 6.34
C ARG A 105 -13.14 6.22 5.38
N LEU A 106 -13.06 5.90 4.10
CA LEU A 106 -12.98 6.85 3.00
C LEU A 106 -14.15 6.63 2.05
N ALA A 107 -14.66 7.71 1.46
CA ALA A 107 -15.67 7.66 0.41
C ALA A 107 -15.12 8.30 -0.86
N ASP A 108 -15.44 7.74 -2.01
CA ASP A 108 -15.22 8.43 -3.27
C ASP A 108 -16.16 9.63 -3.37
N ARG A 109 -15.63 10.77 -3.80
CA ARG A 109 -16.39 12.03 -3.86
C ARG A 109 -17.39 12.13 -5.02
N HIS A 110 -17.30 11.22 -6.01
CA HIS A 110 -18.09 11.25 -7.24
C HIS A 110 -18.96 10.01 -7.43
N TYR A 111 -18.51 8.85 -6.94
CA TYR A 111 -19.14 7.56 -7.15
C TYR A 111 -19.57 6.92 -5.84
N PRO A 112 -20.55 5.99 -5.85
CA PRO A 112 -21.04 5.32 -4.63
C PRO A 112 -20.08 4.24 -4.12
N LEU A 113 -18.79 4.57 -3.96
CA LEU A 113 -17.77 3.67 -3.49
C LEU A 113 -17.24 4.13 -2.13
N GLU A 114 -17.28 3.25 -1.14
CA GLU A 114 -16.58 3.43 0.13
C GLU A 114 -15.50 2.37 0.31
N VAL A 115 -14.43 2.74 1.02
CA VAL A 115 -13.40 1.82 1.47
C VAL A 115 -13.13 2.00 2.96
N GLU A 116 -13.05 0.88 3.66
CA GLU A 116 -12.51 0.81 5.01
C GLU A 116 -11.08 0.27 4.95
N LEU A 117 -10.13 1.02 5.48
CA LEU A 117 -8.76 0.57 5.69
C LEU A 117 -8.60 0.14 7.15
N HIS A 118 -8.27 -1.12 7.34
CA HIS A 118 -8.09 -1.69 8.66
C HIS A 118 -6.62 -1.94 8.96
N TYR A 119 -6.25 -1.69 10.21
CA TYR A 119 -4.91 -1.88 10.74
C TYR A 119 -5.01 -2.50 12.13
N ARG A 120 -4.32 -3.62 12.38
CA ARG A 120 -4.33 -4.28 13.68
C ARG A 120 -2.92 -4.58 14.18
N VAL A 121 -2.69 -4.34 15.47
CA VAL A 121 -1.44 -4.63 16.19
C VAL A 121 -1.68 -5.53 17.39
N TYR A 122 -0.62 -6.20 17.84
CA TYR A 122 -0.66 -7.21 18.90
C TYR A 122 0.42 -6.95 19.97
N ASP A 123 0.09 -7.25 21.22
CA ASP A 123 0.99 -7.00 22.36
C ASP A 123 2.24 -7.88 22.39
N ASP A 124 2.16 -9.06 21.77
CA ASP A 124 3.17 -10.11 21.83
C ASP A 124 4.08 -10.17 20.60
N SER A 125 3.85 -9.31 19.59
CA SER A 125 4.59 -9.36 18.33
C SER A 125 4.72 -7.99 17.65
N ASP A 126 5.74 -7.85 16.79
CA ASP A 126 5.94 -6.68 15.94
C ASP A 126 5.16 -6.75 14.62
N VAL A 127 4.02 -7.45 14.63
CA VAL A 127 3.16 -7.64 13.47
C VAL A 127 2.16 -6.50 13.36
N ILE A 128 1.98 -6.02 12.12
CA ILE A 128 0.90 -5.11 11.73
C ILE A 128 0.10 -5.80 10.65
N GLU A 129 -1.14 -6.15 10.95
CA GLU A 129 -2.09 -6.65 9.96
C GLU A 129 -2.77 -5.48 9.25
N ARG A 130 -2.93 -5.61 7.94
CA ARG A 130 -3.62 -4.62 7.10
C ARG A 130 -4.56 -5.31 6.13
N TRP A 131 -5.76 -4.78 5.98
CA TRP A 131 -6.68 -5.18 4.92
C TRP A 131 -7.62 -4.04 4.56
N SER A 132 -8.23 -4.15 3.39
CA SER A 132 -9.21 -3.20 2.87
C SER A 132 -10.55 -3.90 2.67
N ALA A 133 -11.64 -3.20 2.98
CA ALA A 133 -13.00 -3.65 2.68
C ALA A 133 -13.69 -2.60 1.78
N LEU A 134 -14.12 -3.03 0.60
CA LEU A 134 -14.82 -2.18 -0.37
C LEU A 134 -16.33 -2.33 -0.19
N ARG A 135 -17.05 -1.22 -0.23
CA ARG A 135 -18.51 -1.17 -0.12
C ARG A 135 -19.10 -0.36 -1.26
N HIS A 136 -19.96 -0.99 -2.07
CA HIS A 136 -20.83 -0.28 -2.99
C HIS A 136 -22.01 0.29 -2.19
N THR A 137 -22.20 1.61 -2.22
CA THR A 137 -23.20 2.33 -1.41
C THR A 137 -24.43 2.75 -2.22
N GLY A 138 -24.47 2.43 -3.52
CA GLY A 138 -25.55 2.75 -4.44
C GLY A 138 -26.45 1.56 -4.69
N ASP A 139 -27.62 1.85 -5.27
CA ASP A 139 -28.66 0.86 -5.56
C ASP A 139 -28.71 0.44 -7.04
N ALA A 140 -27.86 1.03 -7.88
CA ALA A 140 -27.80 0.82 -9.33
C ALA A 140 -26.36 0.88 -9.83
N ASP A 141 -26.15 0.35 -11.04
CA ASP A 141 -24.89 0.31 -11.80
C ASP A 141 -23.71 -0.42 -11.12
N PRO A 142 -23.09 -1.42 -11.78
CA PRO A 142 -22.01 -2.17 -11.17
C PRO A 142 -20.71 -1.36 -11.11
N ILE A 143 -19.92 -1.59 -10.06
CA ILE A 143 -18.51 -1.19 -9.96
C ILE A 143 -17.67 -2.45 -10.17
N VAL A 144 -16.84 -2.47 -11.21
CA VAL A 144 -15.92 -3.58 -11.46
C VAL A 144 -14.62 -3.32 -10.72
N VAL A 145 -14.10 -4.30 -10.00
CA VAL A 145 -12.82 -4.21 -9.27
C VAL A 145 -11.78 -5.06 -9.99
N ASP A 146 -10.75 -4.40 -10.53
CA ASP A 146 -9.65 -5.05 -11.27
C ASP A 146 -8.45 -5.35 -10.34
N ILE A 147 -8.15 -4.45 -9.39
CA ILE A 147 -7.09 -4.59 -8.38
C ILE A 147 -7.63 -4.10 -7.05
N ALA A 148 -7.37 -4.87 -5.98
CA ALA A 148 -7.60 -4.48 -4.59
C ALA A 148 -6.51 -5.09 -3.70
N ASP A 149 -5.38 -4.40 -3.59
CA ASP A 149 -4.29 -4.82 -2.72
C ASP A 149 -4.67 -4.58 -1.26
N SER A 150 -4.21 -5.47 -0.36
CA SER A 150 -4.38 -5.29 1.08
C SER A 150 -3.43 -4.24 1.66
N ALA A 151 -2.36 -3.89 0.94
CA ALA A 151 -1.37 -2.92 1.38
C ALA A 151 -0.54 -2.38 0.18
N SER A 152 -0.34 -1.06 0.15
CA SER A 152 0.77 -0.42 -0.53
C SER A 152 1.81 0.03 0.49
N TRP A 153 3.07 0.10 0.08
CA TRP A 153 4.09 0.77 0.86
C TRP A 153 5.19 1.32 -0.03
N THR A 154 5.50 2.61 0.15
CA THR A 154 6.65 3.22 -0.48
C THR A 154 7.84 3.21 0.45
N LEU A 155 8.89 2.52 0.02
CA LEU A 155 10.16 2.46 0.72
C LEU A 155 10.97 3.75 0.49
N PRO A 156 11.59 4.33 1.54
CA PRO A 156 12.52 5.43 1.36
C PRO A 156 13.74 4.96 0.56
N ALA A 157 14.28 5.77 -0.34
CA ALA A 157 15.44 5.38 -1.15
C ALA A 157 16.63 4.94 -0.28
N ARG A 158 17.09 3.70 -0.46
CA ARG A 158 18.31 3.16 0.14
C ARG A 158 19.06 2.32 -0.91
N PRO A 159 20.40 2.35 -0.91
CA PRO A 159 21.19 1.68 -1.95
C PRO A 159 21.21 0.14 -1.80
N ASP A 160 20.77 -0.39 -0.67
CA ASP A 160 21.05 -1.74 -0.20
C ASP A 160 19.80 -2.60 0.02
N TYR A 161 18.66 -2.25 -0.59
CA TYR A 161 17.48 -3.11 -0.51
C TYR A 161 17.72 -4.45 -1.22
N ARG A 162 17.33 -5.52 -0.53
CA ARG A 162 17.26 -6.87 -1.07
C ARG A 162 15.83 -7.36 -1.00
N LEU A 163 15.24 -7.66 -2.15
CA LEU A 163 13.96 -8.35 -2.21
C LEU A 163 14.22 -9.85 -2.10
N SER A 164 13.65 -10.46 -1.07
CA SER A 164 13.63 -11.91 -0.89
C SER A 164 12.19 -12.38 -1.10
N TYR A 165 12.01 -13.39 -1.94
CA TYR A 165 10.69 -13.95 -2.22
C TYR A 165 10.79 -15.46 -2.37
N VAL A 166 9.64 -16.11 -2.20
CA VAL A 166 9.51 -17.55 -2.28
C VAL A 166 8.88 -17.88 -3.63
N ALA A 167 9.62 -18.58 -4.48
CA ALA A 167 9.15 -19.02 -5.79
C ALA A 167 8.93 -20.53 -5.78
N GLY A 168 7.74 -20.94 -6.21
CA GLY A 168 7.40 -22.34 -6.43
C GLY A 168 7.06 -22.58 -7.90
N SER A 169 7.62 -23.64 -8.47
CA SER A 169 7.01 -24.36 -9.58
C SER A 169 6.47 -25.67 -9.01
N GLY A 170 5.36 -26.20 -9.54
CA GLY A 170 4.62 -27.31 -8.94
C GLY A 170 5.45 -28.57 -8.63
N ALA A 171 5.97 -28.63 -7.41
CA ALA A 171 6.53 -29.74 -6.63
C ALA A 171 6.80 -29.17 -5.22
N PRO A 172 6.85 -29.96 -4.13
CA PRO A 172 6.57 -29.47 -2.77
C PRO A 172 7.65 -28.56 -2.13
N SER A 173 8.71 -28.19 -2.86
CA SER A 173 9.77 -27.32 -2.32
C SER A 173 9.70 -25.93 -2.93
N SER A 174 9.28 -24.97 -2.13
CA SER A 174 9.44 -23.57 -2.46
C SER A 174 10.92 -23.18 -2.35
N SER A 175 11.50 -22.58 -3.38
CA SER A 175 12.88 -22.08 -3.33
C SER A 175 12.90 -20.59 -3.01
N CYS A 176 13.82 -20.18 -2.13
CA CYS A 176 14.02 -18.76 -1.80
C CYS A 176 14.96 -18.12 -2.82
N GLY A 177 14.46 -17.15 -3.59
CA GLY A 177 15.26 -16.31 -4.47
C GLY A 177 15.62 -14.98 -3.79
N GLY A 178 16.78 -14.42 -4.13
CA GLY A 178 17.17 -13.06 -3.72
C GLY A 178 17.60 -12.24 -4.91
N CYS A 179 17.01 -11.05 -5.09
CA CYS A 179 17.39 -10.11 -6.14
C CYS A 179 17.82 -8.78 -5.49
N PRO A 180 19.00 -8.22 -5.81
CA PRO A 180 19.30 -6.83 -5.46
C PRO A 180 18.28 -5.93 -6.17
N SER A 181 17.75 -4.91 -5.49
CA SER A 181 16.84 -3.95 -6.13
C SER A 181 17.56 -3.24 -7.28
N CYS A 182 17.05 -3.35 -8.52
CA CYS A 182 17.60 -2.62 -9.67
C CYS A 182 17.44 -1.10 -9.39
N PRO A 183 18.50 -0.27 -9.51
CA PRO A 183 18.35 1.18 -9.43
C PRO A 183 17.46 1.68 -10.58
N ALA A 184 16.69 2.75 -10.34
CA ALA A 184 15.74 3.31 -11.29
C ALA A 184 16.38 3.55 -12.66
N GLY A 185 15.77 3.01 -13.73
CA GLY A 185 16.12 3.35 -15.12
C GLY A 185 16.73 2.24 -16.00
N ARG A 186 16.71 0.96 -15.61
CA ARG A 186 17.13 -0.14 -16.52
C ARG A 186 16.10 -1.28 -16.56
N PRO A 187 15.70 -1.77 -17.75
CA PRO A 187 14.88 -2.97 -17.84
C PRO A 187 15.71 -4.19 -17.42
N CYS A 188 15.38 -4.76 -16.27
CA CYS A 188 15.87 -6.06 -15.83
C CYS A 188 15.04 -7.13 -16.59
N SER A 189 15.58 -7.63 -17.70
CA SER A 189 14.97 -8.71 -18.49
C SER A 189 15.11 -10.03 -17.73
N PRO A 190 14.02 -10.77 -17.43
CA PRO A 190 14.14 -12.12 -16.93
C PRO A 190 14.59 -12.99 -18.10
N ALA A 191 15.91 -13.23 -18.20
CA ALA A 191 16.44 -14.23 -19.10
C ALA A 191 15.91 -15.61 -18.67
N GLY A 192 14.91 -16.09 -19.41
CA GLY A 192 14.28 -17.38 -19.18
C GLY A 192 13.15 -17.72 -20.16
N VAL A 193 13.21 -17.25 -21.40
CA VAL A 193 12.40 -17.83 -22.49
C VAL A 193 13.26 -18.89 -23.17
N ALA A 194 13.06 -20.15 -22.77
CA ALA A 194 13.50 -21.28 -23.57
C ALA A 194 12.50 -21.47 -24.72
N SER A 195 12.81 -20.93 -25.89
CA SER A 195 12.11 -21.27 -27.13
C SER A 195 12.42 -22.72 -27.51
N PRO A 196 11.42 -23.57 -27.83
CA PRO A 196 11.68 -24.91 -28.31
C PRO A 196 12.32 -24.83 -29.71
N GLY A 197 13.56 -25.32 -29.81
CA GLY A 197 14.28 -25.41 -31.07
C GLY A 197 13.62 -26.42 -32.00
N THR A 198 13.02 -25.92 -33.09
CA THR A 198 12.67 -26.76 -34.23
C THR A 198 13.93 -27.03 -35.05
N ARG A 199 14.38 -28.28 -34.98
CA ARG A 199 15.39 -28.88 -35.84
C ARG A 199 14.86 -28.92 -37.29
N ALA A 200 15.57 -28.29 -38.22
CA ALA A 200 15.46 -28.60 -39.64
C ALA A 200 16.87 -28.83 -40.21
N THR A 201 17.01 -29.97 -40.86
CA THR A 201 18.24 -30.58 -41.38
C THR A 201 18.61 -30.09 -42.78
N ARG A 202 19.93 -30.05 -43.03
CA ARG A 202 20.66 -30.31 -44.30
C ARG A 202 20.45 -29.40 -45.52
N GLY A 203 21.59 -29.09 -46.14
CA GLY A 203 21.79 -28.45 -47.43
C GLY A 203 23.18 -27.86 -47.46
#